data_AF-A0A374BK56-F1
#
_entry.id   AF-A0A374BK56-F1
#
_cell.length_a   1.000
_cell.length_b   1.000
_cell.length_c   1.000
_cell.angle_alpha   90.00
_cell.angle_beta   90.00
_cell.angle_gamma   90.00
#
_symmetry.space_group_name_H-M   'P 1'
#
loop_
_entity.id
_entity.type
_entity.pdbx_description
1 polymer ?
#
loop_
_entity_poly.entity_id
_entity_poly.type
_entity_poly.pdbx_seq_one_letter_code
_entity_poly.pdbx_strand_id
1 'polypeptide(L)'
;MTKNKNSVQGLIGFERFTRFGVKTDKAEIAFFSVEPTNISVLSAANIDVKIHHLMMLLSTIPDLEILALDSCECFDTNKMYVKKRLQTEQNEDVRKLLQADYDFLDEIQVEMSSARQFMFAVRFRREKDEQIFSTLNRVDKAISEHGFTARRMSKPEIKRMLALYFGTSISGEGIPDIEGETEFNLEELHEN
;
A
#
# COMPACT_ATOMS: atom_id res chain seq x y z
N MET A 1 -16.22 11.51 31.17
CA MET A 1 -15.24 10.41 31.21
C MET A 1 -14.43 10.44 29.93
N THR A 2 -13.18 10.88 30.00
CA THR A 2 -12.24 10.82 28.88
C THR A 2 -11.97 9.35 28.56
N LYS A 3 -12.51 8.85 27.44
CA LYS A 3 -12.12 7.54 26.92
C LYS A 3 -10.63 7.60 26.65
N ASN A 4 -9.83 7.00 27.53
CA ASN A 4 -8.42 6.80 27.27
C ASN A 4 -8.32 6.02 25.94
N LYS A 5 -7.62 6.59 24.97
CA LYS A 5 -7.31 5.97 23.67
C LYS A 5 -6.33 4.80 23.92
N ASN A 6 -6.80 3.75 24.59
CA ASN A 6 -5.98 2.60 24.99
C ASN A 6 -5.82 1.56 23.87
N SER A 7 -6.42 1.78 22.69
CA SER A 7 -6.20 0.94 21.52
C SER A 7 -5.27 1.60 20.53
N VAL A 8 -4.43 0.79 19.85
CA VAL A 8 -3.56 1.24 18.75
C VAL A 8 -4.37 1.97 17.68
N GLN A 9 -5.57 1.48 17.37
CA GLN A 9 -6.52 2.12 16.45
C GLN A 9 -6.85 3.58 16.85
N GLY A 10 -7.08 3.83 18.14
CA GLY A 10 -7.34 5.17 18.66
C GLY A 10 -6.14 6.10 18.62
N LEU A 11 -4.92 5.55 18.73
CA LEU A 11 -3.67 6.32 18.60
C LEU A 11 -3.44 6.79 17.16
N ILE A 12 -3.67 5.93 16.17
CA ILE A 12 -3.55 6.30 14.74
C ILE A 12 -4.77 7.05 14.20
N GLY A 13 -5.80 7.27 15.03
CA GLY A 13 -7.01 7.99 14.66
C GLY A 13 -7.90 7.24 13.67
N PHE A 14 -7.73 5.93 13.53
CA PHE A 14 -8.57 5.08 12.69
C PHE A 14 -9.90 4.80 13.39
N GLU A 15 -11.02 5.07 12.71
CA GLU A 15 -12.35 4.79 13.25
C GLU A 15 -12.96 3.54 12.62
N ARG A 16 -13.11 3.53 11.30
CA ARG A 16 -13.72 2.42 10.55
C ARG A 16 -13.49 2.54 9.05
N PHE A 17 -13.69 1.43 8.34
CA PHE A 17 -13.92 1.48 6.90
C PHE A 17 -15.32 2.02 6.61
N THR A 18 -15.45 2.82 5.56
CA THR A 18 -16.73 3.30 5.03
C THR A 18 -17.00 2.68 3.68
N ARG A 19 -18.15 3.02 3.09
CA ARG A 19 -18.46 2.65 1.70
C ARG A 19 -17.45 3.22 0.70
N PHE A 20 -16.80 4.34 1.03
CA PHE A 20 -15.96 5.10 0.12
C PHE A 20 -14.46 4.97 0.41
N GLY A 21 -14.08 4.59 1.63
CA GLY A 21 -12.69 4.40 2.01
C GLY A 21 -12.50 4.23 3.52
N VAL A 22 -11.73 5.12 4.14
CA VAL A 22 -11.37 5.06 5.57
C VAL A 22 -11.85 6.30 6.30
N LYS A 23 -12.59 6.10 7.40
CA LYS A 23 -12.91 7.16 8.35
C LYS A 23 -11.82 7.25 9.42
N THR A 24 -11.30 8.46 9.58
CA THR A 24 -10.42 8.85 10.68
C THR A 24 -11.13 9.86 11.59
N ASP A 25 -10.54 10.14 12.75
CA ASP A 25 -11.03 11.13 13.71
C ASP A 25 -11.13 12.56 13.15
N LYS A 26 -10.49 12.84 12.01
CA LYS A 26 -10.45 14.16 11.34
C LYS A 26 -11.14 14.21 9.99
N ALA A 27 -11.10 13.12 9.24
CA ALA A 27 -11.56 13.10 7.85
C ALA A 27 -11.91 11.67 7.40
N GLU A 28 -12.76 11.59 6.39
CA GLU A 28 -12.92 10.41 5.56
C GLU A 28 -12.03 10.52 4.33
N ILE A 29 -11.29 9.46 4.01
CA ILE A 29 -10.33 9.44 2.91
C ILE A 29 -10.73 8.34 1.94
N ALA A 30 -10.94 8.73 0.69
CA ALA A 30 -11.15 7.79 -0.41
C ALA A 30 -9.86 7.65 -1.22
N PHE A 31 -9.57 6.43 -1.66
CA PHE A 31 -8.34 6.11 -2.37
C PHE A 31 -8.61 5.58 -3.77
N PHE A 32 -7.76 5.97 -4.71
CA PHE A 32 -7.73 5.47 -6.07
C PHE A 32 -6.35 4.89 -6.34
N SER A 33 -6.26 3.61 -6.70
CA SER A 33 -4.99 3.02 -7.15
C SER A 33 -4.72 3.49 -8.57
N VAL A 34 -3.49 3.96 -8.83
CA VAL A 34 -3.06 4.50 -10.13
C VAL A 34 -2.07 3.54 -10.76
N GLU A 35 -2.29 3.19 -12.03
CA GLU A 35 -1.33 2.40 -12.78
C GLU A 35 -0.12 3.27 -13.18
N PRO A 36 1.12 2.88 -12.82
CA PRO A 36 2.30 3.64 -13.19
C PRO A 36 2.56 3.52 -14.69
N THR A 37 3.00 4.63 -15.30
CA THR A 37 3.45 4.64 -16.70
C THR A 37 4.98 4.57 -16.73
N ASN A 38 5.54 3.63 -17.48
CA ASN A 38 6.99 3.58 -17.70
C ASN A 38 7.42 4.75 -18.61
N ILE A 39 8.10 5.74 -18.03
CA ILE A 39 8.58 6.91 -18.77
C ILE A 39 9.81 6.63 -19.64
N SER A 40 10.55 5.54 -19.38
CA SER A 40 11.81 5.25 -20.10
C SER A 40 11.60 4.93 -21.57
N VAL A 41 10.37 4.56 -21.96
CA VAL A 41 9.99 4.22 -23.33
C VAL A 41 9.28 5.36 -24.05
N LEU A 42 9.10 6.51 -23.40
CA LEU A 42 8.40 7.67 -23.95
C LEU A 42 9.40 8.71 -24.49
N SER A 43 8.96 9.46 -25.51
CA SER A 43 9.70 10.63 -25.98
C SER A 43 9.63 11.78 -24.96
N ALA A 44 10.60 12.69 -24.99
CA ALA A 44 10.60 13.88 -24.12
C ALA A 44 9.29 14.69 -24.24
N ALA A 45 8.78 14.87 -25.46
CA ALA A 45 7.51 15.56 -25.69
C ALA A 45 6.32 14.85 -25.04
N ASN A 46 6.27 13.52 -25.06
CA ASN A 46 5.20 12.76 -24.40
C ASN A 46 5.30 12.84 -22.87
N ILE A 47 6.53 12.88 -22.33
CA ILE A 47 6.77 13.08 -20.90
C ILE A 47 6.26 14.47 -20.48
N ASP A 48 6.59 15.52 -21.24
CA ASP A 48 6.13 16.88 -20.96
C ASP A 48 4.61 17.00 -20.97
N VAL A 49 3.94 16.37 -21.94
CA VAL A 49 2.46 16.32 -22.01
C VAL A 49 1.88 15.61 -20.78
N LYS A 50 2.45 14.48 -20.35
CA LYS A 50 2.00 13.75 -19.15
C LYS A 50 2.18 14.59 -17.87
N ILE A 51 3.29 15.32 -17.75
CA ILE A 51 3.52 16.24 -16.61
C ILE A 51 2.47 17.35 -16.61
N HIS A 52 2.19 17.96 -17.77
CA HIS A 52 1.15 18.98 -17.89
C HIS A 52 -0.23 18.42 -17.52
N HIS A 53 -0.59 17.22 -17.97
CA HIS A 53 -1.85 16.57 -17.60
C HIS A 53 -1.96 16.35 -16.10
N LEU A 54 -0.88 15.93 -15.44
CA LEU A 54 -0.86 15.78 -13.98
C LEU A 54 -1.09 17.13 -13.27
N MET A 55 -0.40 18.18 -13.72
CA MET A 55 -0.55 19.52 -13.16
C MET A 55 -1.98 20.05 -13.31
N MET A 56 -2.60 19.83 -14.47
CA MET A 56 -3.98 20.23 -14.74
C MET A 56 -4.97 19.47 -13.85
N LEU A 57 -4.76 18.16 -13.67
CA LEU A 57 -5.59 17.33 -12.79
C LEU A 57 -5.54 17.83 -11.34
N LEU A 58 -4.34 18.04 -10.79
CA LEU A 58 -4.14 18.53 -9.42
C LEU A 58 -4.71 19.94 -9.22
N SER A 59 -4.60 20.80 -10.25
CA SER A 59 -5.17 22.15 -10.19
C SER A 59 -6.70 22.15 -10.24
N THR A 60 -7.30 21.15 -10.89
CA THR A 60 -8.77 21.01 -11.03
C THR A 60 -9.42 20.48 -9.76
N ILE A 61 -8.70 19.64 -9.00
CA ILE A 61 -9.21 19.03 -7.77
C ILE A 61 -8.30 19.43 -6.59
N PRO A 62 -8.66 20.48 -5.85
CA PRO A 62 -7.81 21.03 -4.78
C PRO A 62 -7.46 20.04 -3.67
N ASP A 63 -8.36 19.11 -3.37
CA ASP A 63 -8.21 18.13 -2.29
C ASP A 63 -7.67 16.77 -2.78
N LEU A 64 -7.14 16.71 -4.01
CA LEU A 64 -6.50 15.51 -4.56
C LEU A 64 -5.03 15.45 -4.14
N GLU A 65 -4.69 14.45 -3.33
CA GLU A 65 -3.33 14.17 -2.89
C GLU A 65 -2.74 13.00 -3.69
N ILE A 66 -1.43 13.03 -3.91
CA ILE A 66 -0.69 11.91 -4.50
C ILE A 66 0.05 11.18 -3.38
N LEU A 67 -0.12 9.87 -3.31
CA LEU A 67 0.61 8.99 -2.42
C LEU A 67 1.47 8.05 -3.25
N ALA A 68 2.75 7.97 -2.90
CA ALA A 68 3.68 6.98 -3.42
C ALA A 68 4.16 6.15 -2.24
N LEU A 69 3.64 4.93 -2.13
CA LEU A 69 4.02 3.98 -1.11
C LEU A 69 5.05 3.05 -1.70
N ASP A 70 6.17 2.95 -1.02
CA ASP A 70 7.24 2.04 -1.39
C ASP A 70 7.60 1.23 -0.16
N SER A 71 7.64 -0.09 -0.31
CA SER A 71 8.21 -0.99 0.67
C SER A 71 9.56 -1.51 0.19
N CYS A 72 10.26 -0.79 -0.69
CA CYS A 72 11.59 -1.17 -1.13
C CYS A 72 12.59 -1.12 0.04
N GLU A 73 12.82 -2.27 0.65
CA GLU A 73 13.98 -2.52 1.49
C GLU A 73 15.14 -3.00 0.60
N CYS A 74 16.32 -2.41 0.80
CA CYS A 74 17.52 -2.78 0.06
C CYS A 74 18.41 -3.68 0.91
N PHE A 75 18.51 -4.96 0.54
CA PHE A 75 19.30 -5.96 1.25
C PHE A 75 20.66 -6.23 0.61
N ASP A 76 21.11 -5.40 -0.33
CA ASP A 76 22.34 -5.63 -1.10
C ASP A 76 23.57 -5.86 -0.20
N THR A 77 23.69 -5.12 0.90
CA THR A 77 24.79 -5.28 1.85
C THR A 77 24.72 -6.63 2.57
N ASN A 78 23.52 -7.06 2.99
CA ASN A 78 23.30 -8.34 3.65
C ASN A 78 23.60 -9.50 2.69
N LYS A 79 23.11 -9.41 1.45
CA LYS A 79 23.37 -10.40 0.39
C LYS A 79 24.86 -10.51 0.07
N MET A 80 25.56 -9.38 -0.03
CA MET A 80 27.01 -9.37 -0.21
C MET A 80 27.74 -10.03 0.97
N TYR A 81 27.30 -9.79 2.20
CA TYR A 81 27.85 -10.42 3.39
C TYR A 81 27.64 -11.94 3.39
N VAL A 82 26.41 -12.41 3.18
CA VAL A 82 26.06 -13.84 3.15
C VAL A 82 26.81 -14.55 2.03
N LYS A 83 26.91 -13.93 0.84
CA LYS A 83 27.68 -14.46 -0.28
C LYS A 83 29.17 -14.60 0.04
N LYS A 84 29.78 -13.62 0.71
CA LYS A 84 31.17 -13.72 1.17
C LYS A 84 31.33 -14.84 2.21
N ARG A 85 30.38 -14.98 3.13
CA ARG A 85 30.43 -16.03 4.16
C ARG A 85 30.33 -17.43 3.54
N LEU A 86 29.43 -17.64 2.59
CA LEU A 86 29.28 -18.88 1.81
C LEU A 86 30.58 -19.31 1.10
N GLN A 87 31.43 -18.37 0.70
CA GLN A 87 32.72 -18.69 0.08
C GLN A 87 33.76 -19.20 1.08
N THR A 88 33.68 -18.75 2.34
CA THR A 88 34.65 -19.10 3.38
C THR A 88 34.22 -20.26 4.28
N GLU A 89 32.91 -20.51 4.38
CA GLU A 89 32.34 -21.50 5.30
C GLU A 89 32.55 -22.94 4.81
N GLN A 90 33.05 -23.80 5.71
CA GLN A 90 33.42 -25.18 5.40
C GLN A 90 32.35 -26.19 5.85
N ASN A 91 31.52 -25.82 6.82
CA ASN A 91 30.46 -26.70 7.31
C ASN A 91 29.28 -26.72 6.31
N GLU A 92 29.01 -27.89 5.73
CA GLU A 92 27.96 -28.08 4.73
C GLU A 92 26.55 -27.76 5.23
N ASP A 93 26.23 -28.04 6.49
CA ASP A 93 24.91 -27.72 7.05
C ASP A 93 24.75 -26.20 7.23
N VAL A 94 25.81 -25.50 7.64
CA VAL A 94 25.82 -24.04 7.72
C VAL A 94 25.76 -23.40 6.33
N ARG A 95 26.42 -23.99 5.33
CA ARG A 95 26.33 -23.54 3.93
C ARG A 95 24.90 -23.63 3.39
N LYS A 96 24.18 -24.72 3.70
CA LYS A 96 22.75 -24.86 3.32
C LYS A 96 21.89 -23.78 3.96
N LEU A 97 22.08 -23.49 5.24
CA LEU A 97 21.35 -22.43 5.93
C LEU A 97 21.64 -21.05 5.31
N LEU A 98 22.91 -20.73 5.08
CA LEU A 98 23.30 -19.46 4.46
C LEU A 98 22.79 -19.32 3.02
N GLN A 99 22.67 -20.43 2.28
CA GLN A 99 22.07 -20.42 0.95
C GLN A 99 20.57 -20.12 1.03
N ALA A 100 19.85 -20.76 1.95
CA ALA A 100 18.43 -20.46 2.19
C ALA A 100 18.20 -19.00 2.62
N ASP A 101 19.05 -18.45 3.49
CA ASP A 101 19.00 -17.04 3.88
C ASP A 101 19.25 -16.10 2.69
N TYR A 102 20.20 -16.43 1.81
CA TYR A 102 20.46 -15.65 0.60
C TYR A 102 19.27 -15.65 -0.36
N ASP A 103 18.69 -16.83 -0.60
CA ASP A 103 17.56 -17.00 -1.51
C ASP A 103 16.32 -16.27 -0.97
N PHE A 104 16.08 -16.34 0.34
CA PHE A 104 15.03 -15.59 1.02
C PHE A 104 15.20 -14.06 0.89
N LEU A 105 16.42 -13.55 1.09
CA LEU A 105 16.70 -12.11 0.91
C LEU A 105 16.52 -11.67 -0.56
N ASP A 106 16.79 -12.55 -1.53
CA ASP A 106 16.55 -12.29 -2.95
C ASP A 106 15.05 -12.25 -3.25
N GLU A 107 14.29 -13.23 -2.76
CA GLU A 107 12.83 -13.33 -2.92
C GLU A 107 12.12 -12.10 -2.33
N ILE A 108 12.40 -11.73 -1.08
CA ILE A 108 11.81 -10.53 -0.46
C ILE A 108 12.16 -9.28 -1.27
N GLN A 109 13.41 -9.12 -1.70
CA GLN A 109 13.82 -7.92 -2.46
C GLN A 109 13.08 -7.83 -3.81
N VAL A 110 12.82 -8.96 -4.47
CA VAL A 110 12.05 -9.04 -5.71
C VAL A 110 10.57 -8.71 -5.47
N GLU A 111 9.95 -9.29 -4.44
CA GLU A 111 8.56 -8.99 -4.07
C GLU A 111 8.38 -7.51 -3.71
N MET A 112 9.26 -6.98 -2.86
CA MET A 112 9.25 -5.58 -2.43
C MET A 112 9.50 -4.60 -3.58
N SER A 113 10.33 -4.96 -4.57
CA SER A 113 10.55 -4.12 -5.76
C SER A 113 9.29 -3.96 -6.62
N SER A 114 8.33 -4.89 -6.53
CA SER A 114 7.04 -4.81 -7.23
C SER A 114 5.95 -4.11 -6.40
N ALA A 115 6.20 -3.88 -5.12
CA ALA A 115 5.23 -3.36 -4.16
C ALA A 115 5.09 -1.82 -4.18
N ARG A 116 5.82 -1.11 -5.05
CA ARG A 116 5.64 0.33 -5.20
C ARG A 116 4.24 0.64 -5.73
N GLN A 117 3.40 1.22 -4.88
CA GLN A 117 2.02 1.59 -5.20
C GLN A 117 1.87 3.10 -5.31
N PHE A 118 1.25 3.54 -6.40
CA PHE A 118 0.89 4.94 -6.61
C PHE A 118 -0.61 5.10 -6.46
N MET A 119 -1.03 6.15 -5.79
CA MET A 119 -2.43 6.38 -5.48
C MET A 119 -2.78 7.85 -5.52
N PHE A 120 -4.03 8.13 -5.83
CA PHE A 120 -4.66 9.39 -5.47
C PHE A 120 -5.50 9.21 -4.20
N ALA A 121 -5.48 10.21 -3.34
CA ALA A 121 -6.32 10.27 -2.14
C ALA A 121 -7.15 11.55 -2.15
N VAL A 122 -8.42 11.46 -1.74
CA VAL A 122 -9.31 12.61 -1.59
C VAL A 122 -9.85 12.64 -0.18
N ARG A 123 -9.73 13.79 0.49
CA ARG A 123 -10.16 13.96 1.88
C ARG A 123 -11.50 14.68 1.97
N PHE A 124 -12.38 14.15 2.80
CA PHE A 124 -13.68 14.70 3.14
C PHE A 124 -13.74 14.95 4.65
N ARG A 125 -14.01 16.18 5.09
CA ARG A 125 -14.03 16.52 6.52
C ARG A 125 -15.43 16.44 7.11
N ARG A 126 -16.44 16.96 6.42
CA ARG A 126 -17.81 17.16 6.95
C ARG A 126 -18.92 16.96 5.91
N GLU A 127 -18.58 16.41 4.75
CA GLU A 127 -19.49 16.15 3.64
C GLU A 127 -20.42 14.99 3.97
N LYS A 128 -21.65 15.05 3.45
CA LYS A 128 -22.60 13.93 3.52
C LYS A 128 -22.30 12.88 2.45
N ASP A 129 -22.74 11.65 2.65
CA ASP A 129 -22.54 10.53 1.73
C ASP A 129 -22.89 10.86 0.26
N GLU A 130 -24.00 11.58 0.03
CA GLU A 130 -24.40 12.01 -1.32
C GLU A 130 -23.38 12.97 -1.97
N GLN A 131 -22.84 13.90 -1.18
CA GLN A 131 -21.83 14.86 -1.63
C GLN A 131 -20.48 14.17 -1.87
N ILE A 132 -20.11 13.23 -1.00
CA ILE A 132 -18.92 12.40 -1.17
C ILE A 132 -19.04 11.62 -2.47
N PHE A 133 -20.16 10.93 -2.69
CA PHE A 133 -20.40 10.16 -3.91
C PHE A 133 -20.33 11.02 -5.18
N SER A 134 -20.98 12.18 -5.19
CA SER A 134 -20.95 13.13 -6.31
C SER A 134 -19.52 13.61 -6.60
N THR A 135 -18.78 13.97 -5.55
CA THR A 135 -17.40 14.43 -5.68
C THR A 135 -16.50 13.33 -6.22
N LEU A 136 -16.63 12.11 -5.71
CA LEU A 136 -15.86 10.97 -6.19
C LEU A 136 -16.12 10.67 -7.67
N ASN A 137 -17.36 10.82 -8.16
CA ASN A 137 -17.65 10.65 -9.58
C ASN A 137 -17.01 11.76 -10.42
N ARG A 138 -16.98 12.99 -9.91
CA ARG A 138 -16.28 14.10 -10.57
C ARG A 138 -14.76 13.85 -10.64
N VAL A 139 -14.18 13.35 -9.55
CA VAL A 139 -12.76 13.00 -9.46
C VAL A 139 -12.42 11.89 -10.44
N ASP A 140 -13.21 10.82 -10.46
CA ASP A 140 -13.04 9.68 -11.37
C ASP A 140 -13.05 10.11 -12.85
N LYS A 141 -14.00 10.97 -13.19
CA LYS A 141 -14.10 11.58 -14.52
C LYS A 141 -12.88 12.43 -14.86
N ALA A 142 -12.46 13.32 -13.96
CA ALA A 142 -11.31 14.20 -14.19
C ALA A 142 -10.00 13.41 -14.35
N ILE A 143 -9.79 12.36 -13.55
CA ILE A 143 -8.64 11.45 -13.67
C ILE A 143 -8.61 10.84 -15.08
N SER A 144 -9.75 10.30 -15.52
CA SER A 144 -9.90 9.66 -16.83
C SER A 144 -9.70 10.65 -17.98
N GLU A 145 -10.28 11.85 -17.88
CA GLU A 145 -10.15 12.94 -18.88
C GLU A 145 -8.70 13.40 -19.05
N HIS A 146 -7.88 13.37 -17.99
CA HIS A 146 -6.45 13.70 -18.05
C HIS A 146 -5.56 12.52 -18.45
N GLY A 147 -6.14 11.35 -18.74
CA GLY A 147 -5.43 10.20 -19.28
C GLY A 147 -4.62 9.41 -18.24
N PHE A 148 -5.08 9.40 -16.99
CA PHE A 148 -4.59 8.51 -15.94
C PHE A 148 -5.54 7.32 -15.78
N THR A 149 -4.98 6.11 -15.72
CA THR A 149 -5.73 4.91 -15.37
C THR A 149 -5.73 4.77 -13.85
N ALA A 150 -6.84 5.13 -13.21
CA ALA A 150 -7.02 4.88 -11.80
C ALA A 150 -8.37 4.21 -11.53
N ARG A 151 -8.43 3.46 -10.44
CA ARG A 151 -9.67 2.83 -9.96
C ARG A 151 -9.83 3.05 -8.46
N ARG A 152 -11.06 3.18 -8.00
CA ARG A 152 -11.36 3.22 -6.58
C ARG A 152 -10.90 1.93 -5.91
N MET A 153 -10.22 2.07 -4.77
CA MET A 153 -9.74 0.93 -4.01
C MET A 153 -10.86 0.33 -3.17
N SER A 154 -10.93 -0.99 -3.20
CA SER A 154 -11.79 -1.79 -2.32
C SER A 154 -11.20 -1.88 -0.90
N LYS A 155 -12.02 -2.29 0.06
CA LYS A 155 -11.57 -2.50 1.46
C LYS A 155 -10.31 -3.40 1.56
N PRO A 156 -10.22 -4.56 0.90
CA PRO A 156 -9.01 -5.39 0.94
C PRO A 156 -7.76 -4.67 0.41
N GLU A 157 -7.90 -3.84 -0.61
CA GLU A 157 -6.77 -3.10 -1.19
C GLU A 157 -6.30 -1.99 -0.27
N ILE A 158 -7.24 -1.29 0.35
CA ILE A 158 -6.91 -0.28 1.36
C ILE A 158 -6.22 -0.94 2.56
N LYS A 159 -6.65 -2.14 2.99
CA LYS A 159 -5.97 -2.90 4.05
C LYS A 159 -4.54 -3.25 3.68
N ARG A 160 -4.31 -3.80 2.49
CA ARG A 160 -2.94 -4.09 1.99
C ARG A 160 -2.08 -2.84 1.95
N MET A 161 -2.63 -1.74 1.46
CA MET A 161 -1.96 -0.45 1.42
C MET A 161 -1.60 0.07 2.81
N LEU A 162 -2.50 -0.02 3.79
CA LEU A 162 -2.21 0.33 5.18
C LEU A 162 -1.14 -0.60 5.78
N ALA A 163 -1.16 -1.90 5.44
CA ALA A 163 -0.14 -2.84 5.88
C ALA A 163 1.26 -2.45 5.37
N LEU A 164 1.36 -2.05 4.10
CA LEU A 164 2.60 -1.52 3.51
C LEU A 164 3.01 -0.22 4.18
N TYR A 165 2.08 0.72 4.40
CA TYR A 165 2.36 2.01 5.03
C TYR A 165 2.88 1.87 6.48
N PHE A 166 2.34 0.92 7.25
CA PHE A 166 2.78 0.67 8.63
C PHE A 166 3.89 -0.37 8.75
N GLY A 167 4.34 -0.97 7.64
CA GLY A 167 5.37 -2.01 7.63
C GLY A 167 4.96 -3.31 8.35
N THR A 168 3.66 -3.59 8.45
CA THR A 168 3.14 -4.76 9.19
C THR A 168 3.05 -6.02 8.35
N SER A 169 3.21 -5.92 7.02
CA SER A 169 3.30 -7.08 6.15
C SER A 169 4.36 -6.83 5.09
N ILE A 170 5.46 -7.57 5.19
CA ILE A 170 6.51 -7.65 4.17
C ILE A 170 6.04 -8.55 3.01
N SER A 171 5.22 -9.56 3.33
CA SER A 171 4.71 -10.60 2.44
C SER A 171 3.37 -10.28 1.76
N GLY A 172 2.85 -9.05 1.89
CA GLY A 172 1.60 -8.62 1.25
C GLY A 172 0.32 -9.31 1.79
N GLU A 173 0.42 -10.04 2.89
CA GLU A 173 -0.72 -10.65 3.60
C GLU A 173 -1.67 -9.57 4.13
N GLY A 174 -2.97 -9.80 3.92
CA GLY A 174 -4.01 -8.87 4.31
C GLY A 174 -4.19 -8.83 5.82
N ILE A 175 -4.27 -7.63 6.40
CA ILE A 175 -4.61 -7.45 7.81
C ILE A 175 -6.04 -8.01 8.05
N PRO A 176 -6.25 -8.97 8.96
CA PRO A 176 -7.58 -9.53 9.25
C PRO A 176 -8.53 -8.44 9.80
N ASP A 177 -9.85 -8.68 9.78
CA ASP A 177 -10.79 -7.71 10.36
C ASP A 177 -10.77 -7.75 11.89
N ILE A 178 -10.45 -8.92 12.46
CA ILE A 178 -10.38 -9.17 13.90
C ILE A 178 -9.02 -9.78 14.24
N GLU A 179 -8.43 -9.33 15.34
CA GLU A 179 -7.19 -9.92 15.87
C GLU A 179 -7.43 -11.40 16.25
N GLY A 180 -6.58 -12.29 15.72
CA GLY A 180 -6.71 -13.75 15.94
C GLY A 180 -7.75 -14.45 15.07
N GLU A 181 -8.39 -13.78 14.10
CA GLU A 181 -9.36 -14.39 13.16
C GLU A 181 -8.76 -15.58 12.39
N THR A 182 -7.49 -15.48 12.01
CA THR A 182 -6.75 -16.52 11.27
C THR A 182 -6.18 -17.62 12.17
N GLU A 183 -6.10 -17.39 13.48
CA GLU A 183 -5.53 -18.33 14.46
C GLU A 183 -6.61 -19.27 15.06
N PHE A 184 -7.88 -18.97 14.83
CA PHE A 184 -9.00 -19.81 15.26
C PHE A 184 -9.29 -20.89 14.21
N ASN A 185 -8.60 -22.04 14.31
CA ASN A 185 -8.90 -23.19 13.48
C ASN A 185 -10.12 -23.96 14.02
N LEU A 186 -11.32 -23.62 13.53
CA LEU A 186 -12.58 -24.30 13.90
C LEU A 186 -12.60 -25.78 13.50
N GLU A 187 -11.73 -26.23 12.60
CA GLU A 187 -11.68 -27.61 12.12
C GLU A 187 -11.11 -28.59 13.17
N GLU A 188 -10.27 -28.13 14.10
CA GLU A 188 -9.71 -28.98 15.18
C GLU A 188 -10.70 -29.27 16.31
N LEU A 189 -11.84 -28.56 16.38
CA LEU A 189 -12.84 -28.74 17.44
C LEU A 189 -13.84 -29.87 17.16
N HIS A 190 -13.84 -30.44 15.96
CA HIS A 190 -14.77 -31.50 15.55
C HIS A 190 -14.19 -32.92 15.59
N GLU A 191 -12.93 -33.10 16.00
CA GLU A 191 -12.28 -34.42 16.10
C GLU A 191 -12.07 -34.96 17.53
N ASN A 192 -12.82 -34.47 18.53
CA ASN A 192 -12.83 -35.08 19.88
C ASN A 192 -14.18 -35.74 20.23
#